data_AF-A0A645G002-F1
#
_entry.id   AF-A0A645G002-F1
#
_cell.length_a   1.000
_cell.length_b   1.000
_cell.length_c   1.000
_cell.angle_alpha   90.00
_cell.angle_beta   90.00
_cell.angle_gamma   90.00
#
_symmetry.space_group_name_H-M   'P 1'
#
loop_
_entity.id
_entity.type
_entity.pdbx_description
1 polymer ?
#
loop_
_entity_poly.entity_id
_entity_poly.type
_entity_poly.pdbx_seq_one_letter_code
_entity_poly.pdbx_strand_id
1 'polypeptide(L)'
;MAWVPEKHDKKADCDKLASSVLGAYVDATSLPLREVGGESIVNKTDETFLNKTNAPVCTLFLGHISNSAEDKKINNAEFQQTMAQGIVNGILKYLGVNQ
;
A
#
# COMPACT_ATOMS: atom_id res chain seq x y z
N MET A 1 0.75 0.35 6.52
CA MET A 1 0.09 1.65 6.24
C MET A 1 0.20 1.98 4.77
N ALA A 2 -0.71 2.80 4.26
CA ALA A 2 -0.65 3.39 2.93
C ALA A 2 -0.97 4.89 3.00
N TRP A 3 -0.46 5.66 2.04
CA TRP A 3 -0.85 7.07 1.85
C TRP A 3 -1.66 7.24 0.58
N VAL A 4 -2.56 8.21 0.62
CA VAL A 4 -3.40 8.59 -0.50
C VAL A 4 -3.34 10.11 -0.68
N PRO A 5 -3.29 10.61 -1.93
CA PRO A 5 -3.33 12.04 -2.18
C PRO A 5 -4.66 12.62 -1.70
N GLU A 6 -4.65 13.72 -0.95
CA GLU A 6 -5.87 14.38 -0.49
C GLU A 6 -6.61 15.08 -1.64
N LYS A 7 -5.85 15.69 -2.57
CA LYS A 7 -6.36 16.57 -3.64
C LYS A 7 -6.30 15.90 -5.02
N HIS A 8 -6.81 14.68 -5.12
CA HIS A 8 -6.88 13.93 -6.38
C HIS A 8 -8.31 13.88 -6.90
N ASP A 9 -8.50 14.11 -8.20
CA ASP A 9 -9.83 14.13 -8.85
C ASP A 9 -10.60 12.81 -8.67
N LYS A 10 -9.86 11.70 -8.49
CA LYS A 10 -10.39 10.36 -8.22
C LYS A 10 -10.09 9.89 -6.79
N LYS A 11 -10.29 10.75 -5.79
CA LYS A 11 -9.94 10.45 -4.39
C LYS A 11 -10.52 9.12 -3.88
N ALA A 12 -11.80 8.87 -4.12
CA ALA A 12 -12.47 7.65 -3.69
C ALA A 12 -11.84 6.38 -4.31
N ASP A 13 -11.38 6.46 -5.56
CA ASP A 13 -10.69 5.37 -6.22
C ASP A 13 -9.31 5.13 -5.60
N CYS A 14 -8.58 6.20 -5.23
CA CYS A 14 -7.31 6.10 -4.51
C CYS A 14 -7.49 5.42 -3.14
N ASP A 15 -8.57 5.74 -2.42
CA ASP A 15 -8.89 5.13 -1.12
C ASP A 15 -9.21 3.65 -1.25
N LYS A 16 -10.02 3.30 -2.26
CA LYS A 16 -10.37 1.91 -2.56
C LYS A 16 -9.13 1.11 -2.99
N LEU A 17 -8.26 1.70 -3.81
CA LEU A 17 -6.99 1.10 -4.21
C LEU A 17 -6.10 0.85 -2.98
N ALA A 18 -5.89 1.88 -2.15
CA ALA A 18 -5.06 1.78 -0.96
C ALA A 18 -5.57 0.72 0.02
N SER A 19 -6.88 0.68 0.29
CA SER A 19 -7.49 -0.34 1.15
C SER A 19 -7.33 -1.75 0.60
N SER A 20 -7.56 -1.93 -0.70
CA SER A 20 -7.45 -3.24 -1.36
C SER A 20 -6.00 -3.76 -1.37
N VAL A 21 -5.05 -2.90 -1.72
CA VAL A 21 -3.62 -3.23 -1.79
C VAL A 21 -3.03 -3.44 -0.41
N LEU A 22 -3.33 -2.57 0.55
CA LEU A 22 -2.83 -2.70 1.92
C LEU A 22 -3.35 -3.97 2.60
N GLY A 23 -4.64 -4.28 2.45
CA GLY A 23 -5.23 -5.50 3.00
C GLY A 23 -4.56 -6.75 2.43
N ALA A 24 -4.50 -6.87 1.10
CA ALA A 24 -3.87 -8.02 0.45
C ALA A 24 -2.38 -8.17 0.79
N TYR A 25 -1.67 -7.04 0.93
CA TYR A 25 -0.27 -7.04 1.32
C TYR A 25 -0.07 -7.56 2.76
N VAL A 26 -0.88 -7.11 3.71
CA VAL A 26 -0.83 -7.58 5.11
C VAL A 26 -1.15 -9.07 5.18
N ASP A 27 -2.21 -9.50 4.49
CA ASP A 27 -2.63 -10.91 4.44
C ASP A 27 -1.49 -11.81 3.90
N ALA A 28 -0.83 -11.38 2.81
CA ALA A 28 0.24 -12.16 2.19
C ALA A 28 1.52 -12.21 3.04
N THR A 29 1.88 -11.10 3.70
CA THR A 29 3.20 -10.95 4.34
C THR A 29 3.20 -11.26 5.83
N SER A 30 2.02 -11.22 6.46
CA SER A 30 1.85 -11.27 7.91
C SER A 30 2.69 -10.22 8.66
N LEU A 31 3.09 -9.13 7.98
CA LEU A 31 3.76 -8.01 8.61
C LEU A 31 2.76 -7.19 9.42
N PRO A 32 3.18 -6.59 10.54
CA PRO A 32 2.29 -5.81 11.38
C PRO A 32 1.70 -4.64 10.59
N LEU A 33 0.38 -4.48 10.68
CA LEU A 33 -0.30 -3.31 10.11
C LEU A 33 0.12 -2.07 10.89
N ARG A 34 0.86 -1.19 10.21
CA ARG A 34 1.18 0.13 10.76
C ARG A 34 -0.02 1.07 10.70
N GLU A 35 -0.19 1.81 11.79
CA GLU A 35 -1.16 2.89 11.93
C GLU A 35 -0.44 4.18 12.38
N VAL A 36 -1.01 5.33 12.02
CA VAL A 36 -0.60 6.66 12.49
C VAL A 36 -1.87 7.35 12.97
N GLY A 37 -1.95 7.65 14.27
CA GLY A 37 -3.17 8.25 14.84
C GLY A 37 -4.40 7.33 14.81
N GLY A 38 -4.21 6.01 14.76
CA GLY A 38 -5.30 5.03 14.62
C GLY A 38 -5.76 4.78 13.19
N GLU A 39 -5.13 5.41 12.20
CA GLU A 39 -5.44 5.21 10.78
C GLU A 39 -4.32 4.47 10.06
N SER A 40 -4.68 3.47 9.26
CA SER A 40 -3.74 2.72 8.41
C SER A 40 -3.63 3.29 7.00
N ILE A 41 -4.62 4.08 6.56
CA ILE A 41 -4.62 4.86 5.32
C ILE A 41 -4.60 6.33 5.71
N VAL A 42 -3.54 7.06 5.35
CA VAL A 42 -3.35 8.45 5.75
C VAL A 42 -3.46 9.36 4.53
N ASN A 43 -4.29 10.40 4.63
CA ASN A 43 -4.39 11.43 3.61
C ASN A 43 -3.13 12.31 3.61
N LYS A 44 -2.54 12.51 2.43
CA LYS A 44 -1.39 13.38 2.24
C LYS A 44 -1.78 14.63 1.47
N THR A 45 -1.64 15.76 2.18
CA THR A 45 -1.99 17.11 1.72
C THR A 45 -0.90 17.72 0.84
N ASP A 46 0.37 17.33 1.06
CA ASP A 46 1.55 18.02 0.55
C ASP A 46 2.21 17.33 -0.66
N GLU A 47 1.76 16.12 -1.03
CA GLU A 47 2.32 15.38 -2.16
C GLU A 47 1.74 15.85 -3.50
N THR A 48 2.32 16.95 -3.99
CA THR A 48 1.91 17.57 -5.27
C THR A 48 2.10 16.67 -6.50
N PHE A 49 3.03 15.71 -6.43
CA PHE A 49 3.32 14.78 -7.54
C PHE A 49 2.17 13.78 -7.75
N LEU A 50 1.66 13.17 -6.67
CA LEU A 50 0.59 12.18 -6.75
C LEU A 50 -0.78 12.81 -6.99
N ASN A 51 -0.99 14.06 -6.55
CA ASN A 51 -2.26 14.77 -6.79
C ASN A 51 -2.58 14.95 -8.29
N LYS A 52 -1.58 14.93 -9.18
CA LYS A 52 -1.72 15.25 -10.61
C LYS A 52 -1.75 14.03 -11.54
N THR A 53 -1.84 12.81 -10.99
CA THR A 53 -1.94 11.61 -11.82
C THR A 53 -3.33 11.48 -12.44
N ASN A 54 -3.42 10.94 -13.66
CA ASN A 54 -4.72 10.68 -14.31
C ASN A 54 -5.38 9.38 -13.84
N ALA A 55 -4.58 8.48 -13.26
CA ALA A 55 -5.00 7.19 -12.73
C ALA A 55 -5.03 7.22 -11.18
N PRO A 56 -5.88 6.40 -10.54
CA PRO A 56 -5.86 6.23 -9.09
C PRO A 56 -4.47 5.80 -8.59
N VAL A 57 -4.03 6.37 -7.47
CA VAL A 57 -2.68 6.19 -6.95
C VAL A 57 -2.67 6.11 -5.42
N CYS A 58 -1.77 5.29 -4.89
CA CYS A 58 -1.48 5.21 -3.46
C CYS A 58 0.00 4.90 -3.24
N THR A 59 0.55 5.33 -2.10
CA THR A 59 1.89 4.96 -1.65
C THR A 59 1.78 3.85 -0.61
N LEU A 60 2.37 2.69 -0.87
CA LEU A 60 2.40 1.57 0.08
C LEU A 60 3.73 1.53 0.84
N PHE A 61 3.67 1.40 2.16
CA PHE A 61 4.86 1.21 2.99
C PHE A 61 5.07 -0.28 3.27
N LEU A 62 6.19 -0.82 2.79
CA LEU A 62 6.49 -2.26 2.83
C LEU A 62 7.06 -2.74 4.18
N GLY A 63 7.64 -1.85 4.98
CA GLY A 63 8.24 -2.22 6.27
C GLY A 63 9.12 -1.11 6.84
N HIS A 64 9.75 -1.37 7.98
CA HIS A 64 10.69 -0.46 8.63
C HIS A 64 12.14 -0.91 8.42
N ILE A 65 12.88 -0.15 7.61
CA ILE A 65 14.33 -0.34 7.44
C ILE A 65 15.09 -0.08 8.77
N SER A 66 14.55 0.78 9.65
CA SER A 66 15.10 1.02 10.98
C SER A 66 14.91 -0.15 11.95
N ASN A 67 14.04 -1.12 11.64
CA ASN A 67 13.88 -2.35 12.40
C ASN A 67 14.72 -3.45 11.74
N SER A 68 15.83 -3.84 12.35
CA SER A 68 16.76 -4.81 11.77
C SER A 68 16.13 -6.18 11.43
N ALA A 69 15.11 -6.61 12.16
CA ALA A 69 14.43 -7.87 11.86
C ALA A 69 13.55 -7.74 10.61
N GLU A 70 12.81 -6.64 10.49
CA GLU A 70 12.02 -6.36 9.28
C GLU A 70 12.92 -6.10 8.09
N ASP A 71 13.98 -5.31 8.25
CA ASP A 71 14.96 -5.01 7.20
C ASP A 71 15.54 -6.29 6.57
N LYS A 72 16.00 -7.23 7.40
CA LYS A 72 16.49 -8.53 6.89
C LYS A 72 15.42 -9.31 6.15
N LYS A 73 14.17 -9.24 6.61
CA LYS A 73 13.04 -9.97 6.01
C LYS A 73 12.64 -9.35 4.67
N ILE A 74 12.48 -8.03 4.58
CA ILE A 74 12.09 -7.33 3.34
C ILE A 74 13.18 -7.36 2.27
N ASN A 75 14.45 -7.54 2.66
CA ASN A 75 15.57 -7.75 1.74
C ASN A 75 15.76 -9.21 1.30
N ASN A 76 14.98 -10.16 1.82
CA ASN A 76 15.03 -11.55 1.37
C ASN A 76 14.29 -11.72 0.03
N ALA A 77 14.93 -12.38 -0.95
CA ALA A 77 14.40 -12.53 -2.30
C ALA A 77 13.09 -13.35 -2.37
N GLU A 78 12.95 -14.42 -1.60
CA GLU A 78 11.72 -15.22 -1.55
C GLU A 78 10.59 -14.42 -0.90
N PHE A 79 10.91 -13.66 0.14
CA PHE A 79 9.94 -12.79 0.78
C PHE A 79 9.52 -11.63 -0.13
N GLN A 80 10.42 -11.10 -0.96
CA GLN A 80 10.08 -10.11 -1.99
C GLN A 80 9.07 -10.64 -3.01
N GLN A 81 9.13 -11.94 -3.36
CA GLN A 81 8.08 -12.55 -4.18
C GLN A 81 6.74 -12.57 -3.46
N THR A 82 6.72 -12.87 -2.16
CA THR A 82 5.50 -12.81 -1.34
C THR A 82 4.93 -11.39 -1.28
N MET A 83 5.79 -10.39 -1.09
CA MET A 83 5.42 -8.98 -1.11
C MET A 83 4.83 -8.56 -2.45
N ALA A 84 5.50 -8.89 -3.56
CA ALA A 84 5.02 -8.61 -4.91
C ALA A 84 3.69 -9.29 -5.20
N GLN A 85 3.52 -10.55 -4.80
CA GLN A 85 2.26 -11.28 -4.98
C GLN A 85 1.12 -10.62 -4.20
N GLY A 86 1.35 -10.18 -2.96
CA GLY A 86 0.37 -9.45 -2.17
C GLY A 86 -0.07 -8.14 -2.86
N ILE A 87 0.88 -7.39 -3.42
CA ILE A 87 0.60 -6.16 -4.17
C ILE A 87 -0.24 -6.47 -5.42
N VAL A 88 0.17 -7.46 -6.22
CA VAL A 88 -0.55 -7.87 -7.45
C VAL A 88 -1.97 -8.33 -7.11
N ASN A 89 -2.15 -9.15 -6.09
CA ASN A 89 -3.46 -9.61 -5.64
C ASN A 89 -4.36 -8.45 -5.22
N GLY A 90 -3.82 -7.47 -4.50
CA GLY A 90 -4.53 -6.26 -4.11
C GLY A 90 -4.97 -5.39 -5.29
N ILE A 91 -4.10 -5.23 -6.31
CA ILE A 91 -4.42 -4.51 -7.55
C ILE A 91 -5.52 -5.24 -8.33
N LEU A 92 -5.41 -6.56 -8.49
CA LEU A 92 -6.42 -7.34 -9.21
C LEU A 92 -7.78 -7.30 -8.50
N LYS A 93 -7.79 -7.40 -7.17
CA LYS A 93 -8.98 -7.23 -6.34
C LYS A 93 -9.62 -5.85 -6.53
N TYR A 94 -8.81 -4.78 -6.56
CA TYR A 94 -9.29 -3.43 -6.83
C TYR A 94 -9.94 -3.31 -8.22
N LEU A 95 -9.34 -3.94 -9.23
CA LEU A 95 -9.85 -3.99 -10.61
C LEU A 95 -11.05 -4.92 -10.81
N GLY A 96 -11.42 -5.72 -9.81
CA GLY A 96 -12.49 -6.71 -9.92
C GLY A 96 -12.12 -7.93 -10.79
N VAL A 97 -10.82 -8.20 -10.96
CA VAL A 97 -10.33 -9.39 -11.65
C VAL A 97 -10.20 -10.51 -10.62
N ASN A 98 -11.08 -11.51 -10.71
CA ASN A 98 -11.01 -12.70 -9.87
C ASN A 98 -9.89 -13.62 -10.37
N GLN A 99 -9.04 -14.10 -9.47
CA GLN A 99 -8.04 -15.15 -9.73
C GLN A 99 -8.67 -16.54 -9.54
#